data_AF-A0A6M0SA61-F1
#
_entry.id   AF-A0A6M0SA61-F1
#
_cell.length_a   1.000
_cell.length_b   1.000
_cell.length_c   1.000
_cell.angle_alpha   90.00
_cell.angle_beta   90.00
_cell.angle_gamma   90.00
#
_symmetry.space_group_name_H-M   'P 1'
#
loop_
_entity.id
_entity.type
_entity.pdbx_description
1 polymer ?
#
loop_
_entity_poly.entity_id
_entity_poly.type
_entity_poly.pdbx_seq_one_letter_code
_entity_poly.pdbx_strand_id
1 'polypeptide(L)' 'MNADPAPTYNGEVIPSPVVRHTLEQQLALLNWHPVFTGRCPRCEMPLLQTKPPRVHWDCSCGWMDDSI' A
#
# COMPACT_ATOMS: atom_id res chain seq x y z
N MET A 1 -32.44 5.10 2.23
CA MET A 1 -30.98 5.34 2.06
C MET A 1 -30.83 6.35 0.94
N ASN A 2 -30.30 7.55 1.20
CA ASN A 2 -30.01 8.53 0.16
C ASN A 2 -28.59 8.25 -0.34
N ALA A 3 -28.41 7.97 -1.63
CA ALA A 3 -27.11 7.79 -2.23
C ALA A 3 -26.50 9.16 -2.53
N ASP A 4 -25.28 9.42 -2.03
CA ASP A 4 -24.52 10.61 -2.38
C ASP A 4 -24.21 10.62 -3.89
N PRO A 5 -24.25 11.80 -4.55
CA PRO A 5 -23.88 11.91 -5.95
C PRO A 5 -22.41 11.53 -6.16
N ALA A 6 -22.14 10.73 -7.20
CA ALA A 6 -20.78 10.32 -7.53
C ALA A 6 -19.90 11.53 -7.86
N PRO A 7 -18.62 11.56 -7.41
CA PRO A 7 -17.73 12.68 -7.68
C PRO A 7 -17.46 12.80 -9.18
N THR A 8 -17.46 14.04 -9.69
CA THR A 8 -17.18 14.35 -11.10
C THR A 8 -16.03 15.34 -11.23
N TYR A 9 -15.23 15.20 -12.30
CA TYR A 9 -14.17 16.14 -12.68
C TYR A 9 -14.22 16.35 -14.19
N ASN A 10 -14.24 17.61 -14.64
CA ASN A 10 -14.42 17.98 -16.05
C ASN A 10 -15.64 17.33 -16.74
N GLY A 11 -16.71 17.05 -15.98
CA GLY A 11 -17.92 16.41 -16.51
C GLY A 11 -17.85 14.88 -16.62
N GLU A 12 -16.71 14.26 -16.27
CA GLU A 12 -16.56 12.81 -16.19
C GLU A 12 -16.76 12.33 -14.75
N VAL A 13 -17.49 11.21 -14.59
CA VAL A 13 -17.64 10.56 -13.27
C VAL A 13 -16.32 9.89 -12.92
N ILE A 14 -15.73 10.29 -11.79
CA ILE A 14 -14.56 9.62 -11.26
C ILE A 14 -15.06 8.42 -10.44
N PRO A 15 -14.73 7.17 -10.82
CA PRO A 15 -15.01 6.04 -9.96
C PRO A 15 -14.24 6.22 -8.65
N SER A 16 -14.97 6.24 -7.53
CA SER A 16 -14.32 6.24 -6.22
C SER A 16 -13.44 4.98 -6.12
N PRO A 17 -12.19 5.09 -5.65
CA PRO A 17 -11.37 3.92 -5.41
C PRO A 17 -12.15 2.94 -4.54
N VAL A 18 -12.16 1.66 -4.91
CA VAL A 18 -12.70 0.64 -4.02
C VAL A 18 -11.84 0.66 -2.76
N VAL A 19 -12.38 1.23 -1.69
CA VAL A 19 -11.69 1.35 -0.40
C VAL A 19 -11.57 -0.06 0.17
N ARG A 20 -10.45 -0.73 -0.12
CA ARG A 20 -10.16 -2.07 0.40
C ARG A 20 -9.68 -2.05 1.85
N HIS A 21 -9.21 -0.90 2.32
CA HIS A 21 -8.55 -0.72 3.60
C HIS A 21 -9.21 0.41 4.36
N THR A 22 -9.47 0.22 5.65
CA THR A 22 -9.84 1.34 6.52
C THR A 22 -8.69 2.36 6.58
N LEU A 23 -8.97 3.59 7.01
CA LEU A 23 -7.93 4.60 7.19
C LEU A 23 -6.81 4.12 8.12
N GLU A 24 -7.16 3.43 9.21
CA GLU A 24 -6.18 2.86 10.15
C GLU A 24 -5.28 1.81 9.48
N GLN A 25 -5.85 0.95 8.63
CA GLN A 25 -5.08 -0.04 7.87
C GLN A 25 -4.14 0.62 6.86
N GLN A 26 -4.58 1.68 6.19
CA GLN A 26 -3.71 2.46 5.30
C GLN A 26 -2.57 3.11 6.07
N LEU A 27 -2.85 3.71 7.22
CA LEU A 27 -1.83 4.30 8.09
C LEU A 27 -0.84 3.24 8.58
N ALA A 28 -1.31 2.04 8.93
CA ALA A 28 -0.45 0.94 9.32
C ALA A 28 0.52 0.53 8.20
N LEU A 29 0.03 0.44 6.95
CA LEU A 29 0.88 0.13 5.79
C LEU A 29 2.00 1.15 5.59
N LEU A 30 1.70 2.45 5.69
CA LEU A 30 2.70 3.51 5.53
C LEU A 30 3.84 3.42 6.56
N ASN A 31 3.54 2.92 7.75
CA ASN A 31 4.51 2.83 8.84
C ASN A 31 5.27 1.50 8.90
N TRP A 32 4.73 0.44 8.31
CA TRP A 32 5.26 -0.91 8.49
C TRP A 32 5.78 -1.54 7.18
N HIS A 33 5.19 -1.20 6.02
CA HIS A 33 5.50 -1.91 4.79
C HIS A 33 6.81 -1.43 4.14
N PRO A 34 7.71 -2.35 3.74
CA PRO A 34 8.97 -2.01 3.08
C PRO A 34 8.86 -1.13 1.84
N VAL A 35 7.74 -1.17 1.12
CA VAL A 35 7.51 -0.29 -0.05
C VAL A 35 7.57 1.19 0.31
N PHE A 36 7.16 1.54 1.54
CA PHE A 36 7.15 2.91 2.04
C PHE A 36 8.35 3.21 2.94
N THR A 37 8.74 2.26 3.80
CA THR A 37 9.79 2.47 4.80
C THR A 37 11.20 2.16 4.28
N GLY A 38 11.32 1.33 3.23
CA GLY A 38 12.60 0.82 2.73
C GLY A 38 13.29 -0.14 3.71
N ARG A 39 12.60 -0.64 4.74
CA ARG A 39 13.18 -1.49 5.79
C ARG A 39 12.31 -2.71 6.04
N CYS A 40 12.93 -3.82 6.42
CA CYS A 40 12.20 -5.00 6.84
C CYS A 40 11.49 -4.73 8.18
N PRO A 41 10.18 -5.00 8.30
CA PRO A 41 9.46 -4.78 9.55
C PRO A 41 9.89 -5.70 10.70
N ARG A 42 10.57 -6.80 10.39
CA ARG A 42 11.00 -7.80 11.39
C ARG A 42 12.40 -7.54 11.94
N CYS A 43 13.37 -7.27 11.08
CA CYS A 43 14.78 -7.13 11.46
C CYS A 43 15.35 -5.73 11.21
N GLU A 44 14.53 -4.79 10.70
CA GLU A 44 14.87 -3.39 10.41
C GLU A 44 16.00 -3.17 9.40
N MET A 45 16.51 -4.27 8.81
CA MET A 45 17.53 -4.20 7.79
C MET A 45 17.02 -3.46 6.55
N PRO A 46 17.87 -2.61 5.93
CA PRO A 46 17.52 -1.93 4.70
C PRO A 46 17.17 -2.93 3.60
N LEU A 47 16.01 -2.74 2.99
CA LEU A 47 15.62 -3.43 1.77
C LEU A 47 15.94 -2.50 0.60
N LEU A 48 17.02 -2.80 -0.12
CA LEU A 48 17.48 -1.99 -1.23
C LEU A 48 16.37 -1.86 -2.28
N GLN A 49 15.99 -0.63 -2.60
CA GLN A 49 15.10 -0.38 -3.72
C GLN A 49 15.84 -0.67 -5.02
N THR A 50 15.19 -1.44 -5.89
CA THR A 50 15.71 -1.78 -7.22
C THR A 50 15.07 -0.90 -8.29
N LYS A 51 15.76 -0.77 -9.43
CA LYS A 51 15.17 -0.24 -10.67
C LYS A 51 15.29 -1.35 -11.74
N PRO A 52 14.17 -1.91 -12.24
CA PRO A 52 12.76 -1.57 -11.94
C PRO A 52 12.35 -1.91 -10.50
N PRO A 53 11.24 -1.31 -9.99
CA PRO A 53 10.72 -1.61 -8.66
C PRO A 53 10.53 -3.11 -8.46
N ARG A 54 10.99 -3.63 -7.32
CA ARG A 54 10.80 -5.04 -6.96
C ARG A 54 9.33 -5.34 -6.72
N VAL A 55 8.89 -6.51 -7.18
CA VAL A 55 7.53 -7.01 -6.96
C VAL A 55 7.44 -7.76 -5.63
N HIS A 56 8.46 -8.56 -5.30
CA HIS A 56 8.51 -9.34 -4.06
C HIS A 56 9.30 -8.61 -2.99
N TRP A 57 8.73 -8.46 -1.78
CA TRP A 57 9.34 -7.70 -0.67
C TRP A 57 10.12 -8.54 0.35
N ASP A 58 10.46 -9.78 0.04
CA ASP A 58 11.12 -10.73 0.95
C ASP A 58 12.43 -10.22 1.56
N CYS A 59 12.70 -10.64 2.80
CA CYS A 59 13.91 -10.34 3.55
C CYS A 59 14.65 -11.63 3.93
N SER A 60 15.98 -11.56 4.01
CA SER A 60 16.84 -12.68 4.43
C SER A 60 16.57 -13.17 5.86
N CYS A 61 15.91 -12.37 6.71
CA CYS A 61 15.46 -12.80 8.03
C CYS A 61 14.20 -13.70 8.00
N GLY A 62 13.74 -14.10 6.81
CA GLY A 62 12.57 -14.95 6.61
C GLY A 62 11.24 -14.22 6.75
N TRP A 63 11.22 -12.90 6.58
CA TRP A 63 9.96 -12.16 6.42
C TRP A 63 9.61 -12.12 4.93
N MET A 64 8.35 -12.41 4.59
CA MET A 64 7.82 -12.41 3.23
C MET A 64 6.54 -11.58 3.22
N ASP A 65 6.31 -10.87 2.12
CA ASP A 65 5.08 -10.10 1.92
C ASP A 65 4.02 -11.00 1.28
N ASP A 66 3.07 -11.47 2.09
CA ASP A 66 1.98 -12.36 1.66
C ASP A 66 0.73 -11.59 1.18
N SER A 67 0.87 -10.30 0.83
CA SER A 67 -0.23 -9.45 0.38
C SER A 67 -0.63 -9.80 -1.07
N ILE A 68 -1.83 -10.34 -1.30
CA ILE A 68 -2.41 -10.68 -2.63
C ILE A 68 -3.43 -9.63 -3.08
#